data_AF-A0A9E6RET1-F1
#
_entry.id   AF-A0A9E6RET1-F1
#
_cell.length_a   1.000
_cell.length_b   1.000
_cell.length_c   1.000
_cell.angle_alpha   90.00
_cell.angle_beta   90.00
_cell.angle_gamma   90.00
#
_symmetry.space_group_name_H-M   'P 1'
#
loop_
_entity.id
_entity.type
_entity.pdbx_description
1 polymer ?
#
loop_
_entity_poly.entity_id
_entity_poly.type
_entity_poly.pdbx_seq_one_letter_code
_entity_poly.pdbx_strand_id
1 'polypeptide(L)'
;MIRIAGITATLSLVGCAQPGYESAPWLRHLGWFRTVLGQDLIATCTTDTPRLRAIYNGRYDTQIRQYDLTPTATAAWQLATMVRGTTNVLTLDSRDLAQPWRGRTTERTVGAEDRQRIIAALDATPDPVASGTNLPSDRLYWIVTECRDGKVHTRAWLLDDSRPQQPAFVAVLRALDPDETPLEDRPVFGNSRDRREGRFMIEVP
;
A
#
# COMPACT_ATOMS: atom_id res chain seq x y z
N MET A 1 25.04 -59.48 -25.85
CA MET A 1 24.46 -58.27 -26.48
C MET A 1 23.17 -57.95 -25.76
N ILE A 2 23.18 -56.98 -24.83
CA ILE A 2 22.00 -56.60 -24.04
C ILE A 2 21.54 -55.23 -24.52
N ARG A 3 20.31 -55.15 -25.04
CA ARG A 3 19.67 -53.90 -25.48
C ARG A 3 18.93 -53.27 -24.30
N ILE A 4 19.36 -52.09 -23.86
CA ILE A 4 18.65 -51.31 -22.85
C ILE A 4 17.59 -50.48 -23.59
N ALA A 5 16.32 -50.83 -23.41
CA ALA A 5 15.18 -50.07 -23.92
C ALA A 5 15.00 -48.81 -23.06
N GLY A 6 15.15 -47.63 -23.67
CA GLY A 6 14.93 -46.35 -23.02
C GLY A 6 13.44 -46.08 -22.79
N ILE A 7 13.06 -45.88 -21.53
CA ILE A 7 11.73 -45.42 -21.14
C ILE A 7 11.77 -43.90 -21.15
N THR A 8 11.18 -43.29 -22.17
CA THR A 8 10.97 -41.84 -22.23
C THR A 8 9.76 -41.49 -21.37
N ALA A 9 10.00 -41.02 -20.15
CA ALA A 9 8.94 -40.53 -19.26
C ALA A 9 8.51 -39.13 -19.72
N THR A 10 7.34 -39.03 -20.35
CA THR A 10 6.70 -37.77 -20.75
C THR A 10 6.21 -37.05 -19.49
N LEU A 11 6.85 -35.93 -19.15
CA LEU A 11 6.51 -35.11 -18.00
C LEU A 11 5.30 -34.22 -18.33
N SER A 12 4.09 -34.66 -17.96
CA SER A 12 2.87 -33.84 -18.05
C SER A 12 2.90 -32.76 -16.97
N LEU A 13 3.14 -31.50 -17.36
CA LEU A 13 2.93 -30.32 -16.50
C LEU A 13 1.42 -30.09 -16.32
N VAL A 14 0.83 -30.78 -15.36
CA VAL A 14 -0.48 -30.41 -14.82
C VAL A 14 -0.27 -29.14 -14.00
N GLY A 15 -0.69 -28.00 -14.54
CA GLY A 15 -0.71 -26.73 -13.82
C GLY A 15 -1.66 -26.84 -12.63
N CYS A 16 -1.12 -27.11 -11.44
CA CYS A 16 -1.86 -26.98 -10.20
C CYS A 16 -2.23 -25.50 -10.02
N ALA A 17 -3.50 -25.17 -10.20
CA ALA A 17 -4.08 -23.96 -9.64
C ALA A 17 -3.85 -24.01 -8.12
N GLN A 18 -2.95 -23.15 -7.63
CA GLN A 18 -2.61 -23.08 -6.21
C GLN A 18 -3.80 -22.49 -5.42
N PRO A 19 -4.34 -23.22 -4.42
CA PRO A 19 -5.30 -22.67 -3.48
C PRO A 19 -4.60 -21.71 -2.50
N GLY A 20 -5.18 -20.52 -2.31
CA GLY A 20 -5.02 -19.67 -1.12
C GLY A 20 -3.62 -19.12 -0.83
N TYR A 21 -3.35 -17.90 -1.30
CA TYR A 21 -2.13 -17.10 -1.11
C TYR A 21 -1.84 -16.68 0.37
N GLU A 22 -2.49 -17.27 1.38
CA GLU A 22 -2.61 -16.70 2.73
C GLU A 22 -1.80 -17.42 3.85
N SER A 23 -1.13 -18.54 3.57
CA SER A 23 -0.66 -19.45 4.63
C SER A 23 0.80 -19.30 5.11
N ALA A 24 1.66 -18.46 4.51
CA ALA A 24 3.06 -18.33 4.95
C ALA A 24 3.38 -16.92 5.54
N PRO A 25 3.78 -16.81 6.83
CA PRO A 25 4.02 -15.53 7.51
C PRO A 25 5.01 -14.58 6.81
N TRP A 26 6.05 -15.11 6.16
CA TRP A 26 7.07 -14.31 5.47
C TRP A 26 6.62 -13.86 4.06
N LEU A 27 5.74 -14.61 3.38
CA LEU A 27 5.12 -14.18 2.12
C LEU A 27 4.09 -13.06 2.32
N ARG A 28 3.55 -12.90 3.54
CA ARG A 28 2.59 -11.83 3.90
C ARG A 28 3.24 -10.45 3.89
N HIS A 29 4.48 -10.36 4.35
CA HIS A 29 5.29 -9.13 4.23
C HIS A 29 5.49 -8.76 2.77
N LEU A 30 5.78 -9.74 1.90
CA LEU A 30 5.96 -9.50 0.47
C LEU A 30 4.70 -8.94 -0.19
N GLY A 31 3.51 -9.48 0.12
CA GLY A 31 2.25 -8.93 -0.39
C GLY A 31 2.05 -7.45 -0.03
N TRP A 32 2.25 -7.10 1.25
CA TRP A 32 2.18 -5.73 1.73
C TRP A 32 3.16 -4.80 1.00
N PHE A 33 4.43 -5.21 0.86
CA PHE A 33 5.44 -4.40 0.15
C PHE A 33 5.06 -4.14 -1.30
N ARG A 34 4.50 -5.14 -1.99
CA ARG A 34 4.01 -4.98 -3.35
C ARG A 34 2.88 -3.95 -3.44
N THR A 35 1.95 -3.98 -2.48
CA THR A 35 0.88 -2.99 -2.37
C THR A 35 1.40 -1.59 -2.08
N VAL A 36 2.38 -1.45 -1.16
CA VAL A 36 2.98 -0.16 -0.81
C VAL A 36 3.78 0.44 -1.95
N LEU A 37 4.56 -0.39 -2.63
CA LEU A 37 5.31 0.00 -3.83
C LEU A 37 4.42 0.15 -5.07
N GLY A 38 3.11 -0.08 -4.93
CA GLY A 38 2.15 0.02 -6.03
C GLY A 38 2.43 -0.94 -7.20
N GLN A 39 3.09 -2.07 -6.97
CA GLN A 39 3.48 -3.00 -8.04
C GLN A 39 2.28 -3.59 -8.80
N ASP A 40 1.16 -3.80 -8.11
CA ASP A 40 -0.11 -4.20 -8.73
C ASP A 40 -0.65 -3.10 -9.66
N LEU A 41 -0.50 -1.85 -9.24
CA LEU A 41 -0.88 -0.66 -9.98
C LEU A 41 0.02 -0.48 -11.21
N ILE A 42 1.33 -0.66 -11.05
CA ILE A 42 2.33 -0.63 -12.12
C ILE A 42 2.03 -1.69 -13.18
N ALA A 43 1.78 -2.93 -12.75
CA ALA A 43 1.58 -4.05 -13.66
C ALA A 43 0.29 -3.95 -14.49
N THR A 44 -0.68 -3.16 -14.04
CA THR A 44 -2.00 -3.03 -14.67
C THR A 44 -2.26 -1.66 -15.28
N CYS A 45 -1.28 -0.75 -15.23
CA CYS A 45 -1.44 0.62 -15.67
C CYS A 45 -1.59 0.72 -17.18
N THR A 46 -2.79 1.10 -17.63
CA THR A 46 -3.11 1.45 -19.01
C THR A 46 -3.94 2.73 -19.02
N THR A 47 -4.20 3.28 -20.21
CA THR A 47 -5.09 4.44 -20.36
C THR A 47 -6.52 4.16 -19.86
N ASP A 48 -6.94 2.89 -19.90
CA ASP A 48 -8.31 2.46 -19.54
C ASP A 48 -8.44 2.11 -18.05
N THR A 49 -7.33 2.03 -17.32
CA THR A 49 -7.30 1.63 -15.90
C THR A 49 -6.67 2.72 -15.01
N PRO A 50 -7.13 3.98 -15.10
CA PRO A 50 -6.58 5.03 -14.25
C PRO A 50 -6.85 4.69 -12.78
N ARG A 51 -5.85 4.86 -11.91
CA ARG A 51 -5.97 4.51 -10.50
C ARG A 51 -5.00 5.35 -9.69
N LEU A 52 -5.38 5.70 -8.47
CA LEU A 52 -4.50 6.39 -7.53
C LEU A 52 -4.54 5.65 -6.20
N ARG A 53 -3.38 5.35 -5.65
CA ARG A 53 -3.23 4.85 -4.29
C ARG A 53 -2.34 5.79 -3.49
N ALA A 54 -2.84 6.27 -2.35
CA ALA A 54 -2.06 7.02 -1.37
C ALA A 54 -1.97 6.21 -0.08
N ILE A 55 -0.76 6.00 0.43
CA ILE A 55 -0.53 5.24 1.66
C ILE A 55 0.26 6.12 2.63
N TYR A 56 -0.30 6.25 3.82
CA TYR A 56 0.33 6.87 4.97
C TYR A 56 0.84 5.79 5.92
N ASN A 57 2.11 5.92 6.30
CA ASN A 57 2.73 5.15 7.37
C ASN A 57 2.87 6.07 8.59
N GLY A 58 2.00 5.90 9.59
CA GLY A 58 2.13 6.54 10.90
C GLY A 58 3.10 5.81 11.84
N ARG A 59 3.39 4.56 11.48
CA ARG A 59 4.44 3.63 11.89
C ARG A 59 3.86 2.26 11.55
N TYR A 60 4.62 1.39 10.91
CA TYR A 60 4.05 0.19 10.29
C TYR A 60 3.16 -0.64 11.24
N ASP A 61 3.58 -0.77 12.49
CA ASP A 61 2.87 -1.53 13.52
C ASP A 61 1.83 -0.75 14.33
N THR A 62 1.74 0.57 14.15
CA THR A 62 0.87 1.46 14.96
C THR A 62 -0.25 2.05 14.14
N GLN A 63 0.06 2.58 12.95
CA GLN A 63 -0.94 3.18 12.09
C GLN A 63 -0.53 3.10 10.63
N ILE A 64 -1.40 2.48 9.84
CA ILE A 64 -1.40 2.65 8.39
C ILE A 64 -2.76 3.20 7.96
N ARG A 65 -2.74 4.14 7.01
CA ARG A 65 -3.94 4.54 6.29
C ARG A 65 -3.69 4.47 4.79
N GLN A 66 -4.60 3.86 4.05
CA GLN A 66 -4.53 3.73 2.60
C GLN A 66 -5.80 4.28 1.98
N TYR A 67 -5.64 5.07 0.93
CA TYR A 67 -6.69 5.52 0.03
C TYR A 67 -6.46 4.90 -1.33
N ASP A 68 -7.48 4.25 -1.88
CA ASP A 68 -7.49 3.69 -3.23
C ASP A 68 -8.64 4.33 -4.00
N LEU A 69 -8.31 5.07 -5.05
CA LEU A 69 -9.26 5.73 -5.94
C LEU A 69 -9.28 5.01 -7.29
N THR A 70 -10.40 4.36 -7.61
CA THR A 70 -10.60 3.57 -8.83
C THR A 70 -11.84 4.04 -9.59
N PRO A 71 -11.86 3.91 -10.93
CA PRO A 71 -13.07 4.17 -11.71
C PRO A 71 -14.12 3.11 -11.40
N THR A 72 -15.38 3.51 -11.43
CA THR A 72 -16.51 2.56 -11.40
C THR A 72 -16.91 2.17 -12.82
N ALA A 73 -17.88 1.26 -12.97
CA ALA A 73 -18.50 0.98 -14.28
C ALA A 73 -19.29 2.19 -14.83
N THR A 74 -19.54 3.21 -14.01
CA THR A 74 -20.13 4.49 -14.40
C THR A 74 -19.05 5.57 -14.50
N ALA A 75 -19.41 6.79 -14.89
CA ALA A 75 -18.47 7.92 -14.86
C ALA A 75 -18.02 8.37 -13.44
N ALA A 76 -18.51 7.70 -12.38
CA ALA A 76 -18.13 7.95 -10.99
C ALA A 76 -16.86 7.20 -10.58
N TRP A 77 -16.34 7.55 -9.40
CA TRP A 77 -15.15 6.95 -8.82
C TRP A 77 -15.46 6.33 -7.47
N GLN A 78 -14.73 5.28 -7.11
CA GLN A 78 -14.79 4.62 -5.83
C GLN A 78 -13.55 5.00 -5.03
N LEU A 79 -13.76 5.59 -3.85
CA LEU A 79 -12.72 5.83 -2.85
C LEU A 79 -12.83 4.76 -1.76
N ALA A 80 -11.88 3.84 -1.74
CA ALA A 80 -11.71 2.87 -0.65
C ALA A 80 -10.69 3.41 0.35
N THR A 81 -11.06 3.49 1.63
CA THR A 81 -10.15 3.88 2.71
C THR A 81 -9.95 2.71 3.65
N MET A 82 -8.72 2.25 3.79
CA MET A 82 -8.31 1.23 4.77
C MET A 82 -7.54 1.88 5.91
N VAL A 83 -7.94 1.59 7.14
CA VAL A 83 -7.25 2.04 8.36
C VAL A 83 -6.83 0.82 9.17
N ARG A 84 -5.55 0.71 9.46
CA ARG A 84 -4.98 -0.31 10.33
C ARG A 84 -4.33 0.35 11.53
N GLY A 85 -4.80 0.02 12.72
CA GLY A 85 -4.20 0.45 13.99
C GLY A 85 -3.20 -0.57 14.54
N THR A 86 -2.86 -0.40 15.81
CA THR A 86 -1.98 -1.33 16.55
C THR A 86 -2.51 -2.76 16.46
N THR A 87 -1.66 -3.67 16.00
CA THR A 87 -1.98 -5.10 15.91
C THR A 87 -2.02 -5.70 17.32
N ASN A 88 -3.11 -6.38 17.67
CA ASN A 88 -3.17 -7.19 18.89
C ASN A 88 -3.09 -8.68 18.54
N VAL A 89 -1.91 -9.28 18.72
CA VAL A 89 -1.69 -10.71 18.44
C VAL A 89 -2.39 -11.64 19.44
N LEU A 90 -2.90 -11.12 20.56
CA LEU A 90 -3.68 -11.91 21.52
C LEU A 90 -5.11 -12.18 21.02
N THR A 91 -5.56 -11.51 19.95
CA THR A 91 -6.88 -11.73 19.34
C THR A 91 -6.81 -12.62 18.09
N LEU A 92 -5.71 -13.37 17.90
CA LEU A 92 -5.56 -14.26 16.76
C LEU A 92 -6.62 -15.37 16.79
N ASP A 93 -7.43 -15.42 15.73
CA ASP A 93 -8.28 -16.57 15.43
C ASP A 93 -7.42 -17.62 14.71
N SER A 94 -7.43 -18.86 15.18
CA SER A 94 -6.70 -19.97 14.54
C SER A 94 -7.19 -20.27 13.12
N ARG A 95 -8.41 -19.85 12.78
CA ARG A 95 -9.00 -19.94 11.44
C ARG A 95 -8.74 -18.71 10.59
N ASP A 96 -8.36 -17.60 11.22
CA ASP A 96 -8.09 -16.34 10.56
C ASP A 96 -6.89 -15.62 11.19
N LEU A 97 -5.70 -16.16 10.89
CA LEU A 97 -4.43 -15.64 11.38
C LEU A 97 -4.03 -14.29 10.75
N ALA A 98 -4.79 -13.77 9.78
CA ALA A 98 -4.50 -12.50 9.10
C ALA A 98 -5.38 -11.35 9.59
N GLN A 99 -6.43 -11.65 10.37
CA GLN A 99 -7.41 -10.69 10.87
C GLN A 99 -6.79 -9.44 11.51
N PRO A 100 -5.74 -9.52 12.35
CA PRO A 100 -5.16 -8.34 12.99
C PRO A 100 -4.50 -7.34 12.01
N TRP A 101 -4.12 -7.79 10.82
CA TRP A 101 -3.41 -6.96 9.83
C TRP A 101 -4.27 -6.45 8.68
N ARG A 102 -5.52 -6.89 8.58
CA ARG A 102 -6.41 -6.58 7.45
C ARG A 102 -6.90 -5.12 7.44
N GLY A 103 -6.88 -4.46 8.59
CA GLY A 103 -7.43 -3.12 8.77
C GLY A 103 -8.96 -3.10 8.58
N ARG A 104 -9.57 -1.95 8.88
CA ARG A 104 -10.98 -1.67 8.58
C ARG A 104 -11.04 -0.89 7.28
N THR A 105 -11.82 -1.39 6.32
CA THR A 105 -12.05 -0.72 5.03
C THR A 105 -13.43 -0.07 5.01
N THR A 106 -13.49 1.14 4.47
CA THR A 106 -14.71 1.87 4.15
C THR A 106 -14.69 2.28 2.69
N GLU A 107 -15.85 2.36 2.07
CA GLU A 107 -15.98 2.66 0.66
C GLU A 107 -16.98 3.79 0.45
N ARG A 108 -16.61 4.77 -0.35
CA ARG A 108 -17.45 5.90 -0.73
C ARG A 108 -17.36 6.17 -2.23
N THR A 109 -18.52 6.26 -2.89
CA THR A 109 -18.58 6.78 -4.26
C THR A 109 -18.34 8.29 -4.24
N VAL A 110 -17.42 8.76 -5.07
CA VAL A 110 -17.06 10.18 -5.21
C VAL A 110 -17.23 10.64 -6.66
N GLY A 111 -17.51 11.92 -6.83
CA GLY A 111 -17.74 12.52 -8.14
C GLY A 111 -16.45 12.81 -8.90
N ALA A 112 -16.59 13.14 -10.19
CA ALA A 112 -15.46 13.59 -11.01
C ALA A 112 -14.78 14.85 -10.44
N GLU A 113 -15.56 15.74 -9.81
CA GLU A 113 -15.03 16.95 -9.17
C GLU A 113 -14.13 16.62 -7.97
N ASP A 114 -14.53 15.69 -7.10
CA ASP A 114 -13.72 15.26 -5.96
C ASP A 114 -12.38 14.66 -6.43
N ARG A 115 -12.43 13.82 -7.47
CA ARG A 115 -11.20 13.32 -8.11
C ARG A 115 -10.32 14.45 -8.60
N GLN A 116 -10.88 15.42 -9.33
CA GLN A 116 -10.10 16.55 -9.84
C GLN A 116 -9.46 17.35 -8.70
N ARG A 117 -10.17 17.55 -7.58
CA ARG A 117 -9.61 18.21 -6.39
C ARG A 117 -8.46 17.40 -5.78
N ILE A 118 -8.58 16.08 -5.66
CA ILE A 118 -7.49 15.20 -5.17
C ILE A 118 -6.27 15.34 -6.07
N ILE A 119 -6.47 15.19 -7.38
CA ILE A 119 -5.40 15.26 -8.37
C ILE A 119 -4.70 16.63 -8.37
N ALA A 120 -5.48 17.71 -8.40
CA ALA A 120 -4.94 19.06 -8.38
C ALA A 120 -4.15 19.35 -7.08
N ALA A 121 -4.64 18.89 -5.93
CA ALA A 121 -3.94 19.06 -4.66
C ALA A 121 -2.64 18.25 -4.61
N LEU A 122 -2.62 17.04 -5.18
CA LEU A 122 -1.43 16.22 -5.29
C LEU A 122 -0.38 16.86 -6.21
N ASP A 123 -0.81 17.38 -7.36
CA ASP A 123 0.07 18.04 -8.33
C ASP A 123 0.61 19.39 -7.82
N ALA A 124 -0.16 20.09 -6.98
CA ALA A 124 0.27 21.32 -6.32
C ALA A 124 1.14 21.09 -5.06
N THR A 125 1.23 19.86 -4.55
CA THR A 125 2.04 19.56 -3.36
C THR A 125 3.52 19.48 -3.76
N PRO A 126 4.38 20.40 -3.28
CA PRO A 126 5.78 20.44 -3.67
C PRO A 126 6.62 19.39 -2.94
N ASP A 127 7.91 19.36 -3.28
CA ASP A 127 8.98 18.70 -2.54
C ASP A 127 8.80 17.21 -2.20
N PRO A 128 8.38 16.35 -3.16
CA PRO A 128 8.51 14.92 -2.95
C PRO A 128 9.99 14.57 -2.71
N VAL A 129 10.25 13.54 -1.91
CA VAL A 129 11.61 12.99 -1.79
C VAL A 129 12.05 12.39 -3.13
N ALA A 130 13.35 12.38 -3.39
CA ALA A 130 13.90 11.85 -4.63
C ALA A 130 13.64 10.33 -4.77
N SER A 131 13.51 9.83 -6.00
CA SER A 131 13.59 8.39 -6.28
C SER A 131 14.89 7.79 -5.74
N GLY A 132 14.85 6.54 -5.30
CA GLY A 132 15.93 5.89 -4.56
C GLY A 132 16.00 6.30 -3.08
N THR A 133 15.18 7.26 -2.61
CA THR A 133 15.10 7.58 -1.18
C THR A 133 14.54 6.38 -0.42
N ASN A 134 15.20 6.05 0.68
CA ASN A 134 14.84 4.96 1.55
C ASN A 134 13.87 5.45 2.64
N LEU A 135 12.65 4.91 2.67
CA LEU A 135 11.59 5.22 3.63
C LEU A 135 11.58 4.18 4.76
N PRO A 136 11.96 4.54 6.00
CA PRO A 136 11.98 3.59 7.11
C PRO A 136 10.57 3.29 7.63
N SER A 137 10.31 2.02 7.98
CA SER A 137 9.02 1.57 8.52
C SER A 137 8.58 2.23 9.83
N ASP A 138 9.53 2.79 10.58
CA ASP A 138 9.31 3.46 11.87
C ASP A 138 9.21 4.99 11.74
N ARG A 139 9.11 5.52 10.51
CA ARG A 139 8.98 6.96 10.25
C ARG A 139 7.65 7.32 9.63
N LEU A 140 7.26 8.57 9.83
CA LEU A 140 6.06 9.14 9.24
C LEU A 140 6.30 9.47 7.77
N TYR A 141 5.54 8.85 6.86
CA TYR A 141 5.63 9.19 5.44
C TYR A 141 4.33 8.94 4.69
N TRP A 142 4.24 9.58 3.53
CA TRP A 142 3.28 9.26 2.48
C TRP A 142 4.01 8.71 1.27
N ILE A 143 3.40 7.71 0.62
CA ILE A 143 3.73 7.29 -0.74
C ILE A 143 2.46 7.29 -1.56
N VAL A 144 2.51 7.90 -2.72
CA VAL A 144 1.39 7.99 -3.65
C VAL A 144 1.85 7.42 -4.99
N THR A 145 1.14 6.39 -5.46
CA THR A 145 1.33 5.79 -6.77
C THR A 145 0.07 6.01 -7.60
N GLU A 146 0.23 6.56 -8.79
CA GLU A 146 -0.85 6.88 -9.70
C GLU A 146 -0.57 6.30 -11.08
N CYS A 147 -1.59 5.69 -11.68
CA CYS A 147 -1.66 5.43 -13.11
C CYS A 147 -2.52 6.53 -13.76
N ARG A 148 -1.88 7.37 -14.59
CA ARG A 148 -2.52 8.44 -15.35
C ARG A 148 -2.06 8.37 -16.79
N ASP A 149 -3.02 8.33 -17.73
CA ASP A 149 -2.74 8.27 -19.17
C ASP A 149 -1.77 7.14 -19.57
N GLY A 150 -1.92 5.97 -18.94
CA GLY A 150 -1.06 4.80 -19.15
C GLY A 150 0.36 4.94 -18.61
N LYS A 151 0.63 5.95 -17.78
CA LYS A 151 1.93 6.18 -17.14
C LYS A 151 1.81 6.10 -15.63
N VAL A 152 2.80 5.44 -15.03
CA VAL A 152 2.93 5.38 -13.57
C VAL A 152 3.69 6.60 -13.07
N HIS A 153 3.15 7.24 -12.05
CA HIS A 153 3.79 8.30 -11.30
C HIS A 153 3.84 7.91 -9.82
N THR A 154 5.04 7.83 -9.24
CA THR A 154 5.21 7.62 -7.80
C THR A 154 5.85 8.85 -7.17
N ARG A 155 5.26 9.31 -6.07
CA ARG A 155 5.75 10.45 -5.27
C ARG A 155 5.68 10.07 -3.80
N ALA A 156 6.65 10.51 -3.01
CA ALA A 156 6.66 10.25 -1.58
C ALA A 156 7.06 11.50 -0.78
N TRP A 157 6.58 11.58 0.45
CA TRP A 157 6.88 12.68 1.38
C TRP A 157 7.23 12.10 2.73
N LEU A 158 8.43 12.41 3.22
CA LEU A 158 8.88 12.06 4.56
C LEU A 158 8.57 13.21 5.52
N LEU A 159 7.92 12.90 6.63
CA LEU A 159 7.67 13.86 7.70
C LEU A 159 8.79 13.73 8.75
N ASP A 160 9.45 14.83 9.03
CA ASP A 160 10.58 14.94 9.94
C ASP A 160 10.67 16.34 10.55
N ASP A 161 11.71 16.62 11.34
CA ASP A 161 11.87 17.90 12.03
C ASP A 161 11.95 19.09 11.05
N SER A 162 12.39 18.87 9.81
CA SER A 162 12.43 19.91 8.77
C SER A 162 11.07 20.12 8.09
N ARG A 163 10.23 19.08 8.07
CA ARG A 163 8.91 19.06 7.44
C ARG A 163 7.91 18.30 8.33
N PRO A 164 7.46 18.90 9.45
CA PRO A 164 6.61 18.22 10.42
C PRO A 164 5.13 18.18 10.01
N GLN A 165 4.74 18.95 8.98
CA GLN A 165 3.35 19.11 8.59
C GLN A 165 2.94 18.09 7.53
N GLN A 166 1.66 17.69 7.58
CA GLN A 166 1.06 16.85 6.56
C GLN A 166 1.09 17.55 5.18
N PRO A 167 1.37 16.84 4.08
CA PRO A 167 1.26 17.40 2.74
C PRO A 167 -0.14 17.94 2.44
N ALA A 168 -0.24 18.99 1.62
CA ALA A 168 -1.51 19.70 1.40
C ALA A 168 -2.63 18.80 0.84
N PHE A 169 -2.30 17.83 -0.02
CA PHE A 169 -3.28 16.88 -0.55
C PHE A 169 -3.97 16.03 0.52
N VAL A 170 -3.36 15.86 1.70
CA VAL A 170 -3.91 15.07 2.79
C VAL A 170 -5.22 15.68 3.29
N ALA A 171 -5.32 17.01 3.34
CA ALA A 171 -6.55 17.68 3.76
C ALA A 171 -7.74 17.34 2.84
N VAL A 172 -7.49 17.23 1.53
CA VAL A 172 -8.51 16.86 0.55
C VAL A 172 -8.95 15.40 0.71
N LEU A 173 -8.00 14.48 0.91
CA LEU A 173 -8.33 13.07 1.19
C LEU A 173 -9.14 12.94 2.48
N ARG A 174 -8.72 13.62 3.56
CA ARG A 174 -9.38 13.59 4.86
C ARG A 174 -10.80 14.17 4.86
N ALA A 175 -11.09 15.14 3.99
CA ALA A 175 -12.45 15.68 3.85
C ALA A 175 -13.44 14.67 3.23
N LEU A 176 -12.94 13.66 2.51
CA LEU A 176 -13.74 12.62 1.86
C LEU A 176 -13.80 11.33 2.69
N ASP A 177 -12.88 11.18 3.63
CA ASP A 177 -12.68 10.02 4.48
C ASP A 177 -13.74 9.95 5.60
N PRO A 178 -14.57 8.91 5.65
CA PRO A 178 -15.53 8.72 6.74
C PRO A 178 -14.86 8.31 8.07
N ASP A 179 -13.59 7.93 8.05
CA ASP A 179 -12.84 7.53 9.23
C ASP A 179 -12.18 8.73 9.92
N GLU A 180 -12.71 9.10 11.08
CA GLU A 180 -12.23 10.24 11.85
C GLU A 180 -10.95 9.99 12.66
N THR A 181 -10.41 8.75 12.67
CA THR A 181 -9.20 8.44 13.47
C THR A 181 -8.07 9.40 13.08
N PRO A 182 -7.49 10.16 14.04
CA PRO A 182 -6.42 11.13 13.74
C PRO A 182 -5.21 10.46 13.11
N LEU A 183 -4.47 11.17 12.25
CA LEU A 183 -3.16 10.71 11.79
C LEU A 183 -2.13 11.00 12.87
N GLU A 184 -1.18 10.08 13.07
CA GLU A 184 -0.02 10.33 13.93
C GLU A 184 0.81 11.48 13.34
N ASP A 185 1.01 12.55 14.10
CA ASP A 185 1.70 13.75 13.63
C ASP A 185 3.08 13.91 14.27
N ARG A 186 3.46 12.99 15.16
CA ARG A 186 4.72 13.04 15.89
C ARG A 186 5.44 11.70 15.85
N PRO A 187 6.70 11.66 15.37
CA PRO A 187 7.51 10.46 15.50
C PRO A 187 7.78 10.19 16.99
N VAL A 188 7.24 9.09 17.53
CA VAL A 188 7.65 8.59 18.85
C VAL A 188 8.97 7.85 18.67
N PHE A 189 10.08 8.49 19.02
CA PHE A 189 11.38 7.80 19.06
C PHE A 189 11.36 6.79 20.21
N GLY A 190 11.08 5.52 19.88
CA GLY A 190 11.24 4.41 20.81
C GLY A 190 12.65 4.39 21.43
N ASN A 191 12.75 3.82 22.62
CA ASN A 191 14.04 3.58 23.26
C ASN A 191 14.93 2.72 22.34
N SER A 192 16.25 2.73 22.54
CA SER A 192 17.22 2.12 21.61
C SER A 192 17.08 0.59 21.42
N ARG A 193 16.24 -0.09 22.21
CA ARG A 193 15.93 -1.52 22.08
C ARG A 193 14.85 -1.78 21.03
N ASP A 194 13.80 -0.96 20.96
CA ASP A 194 12.78 -1.03 19.90
C ASP A 194 13.35 -0.73 18.49
N ARG A 195 14.54 -0.12 18.41
CA ARG A 195 15.18 0.27 17.15
C ARG A 195 15.81 -0.86 16.34
N ARG A 196 15.95 -2.07 16.89
CA ARG A 196 16.74 -3.14 16.25
C ARG A 196 15.92 -4.31 15.70
N GLU A 197 14.66 -4.45 16.09
CA GLU A 197 13.79 -5.51 15.59
C GLU A 197 12.79 -4.93 14.59
N GLY A 198 12.66 -5.52 13.41
CA GLY A 198 11.54 -5.25 12.49
C GLY A 198 11.62 -3.99 11.60
N ARG A 199 12.72 -3.23 11.62
CA ARG A 199 12.90 -2.12 10.67
C ARG A 199 13.15 -2.63 9.27
N PHE A 200 12.27 -2.24 8.37
CA PHE A 200 12.48 -2.41 6.94
C PHE A 200 12.47 -1.05 6.26
N MET A 201 13.05 -1.01 5.07
CA MET A 201 13.15 0.19 4.25
C MET A 201 12.37 -0.06 2.98
N ILE A 202 11.64 0.96 2.53
CA ILE A 202 10.96 0.97 1.25
C ILE A 202 11.67 2.01 0.39
N GLU A 203 12.27 1.57 -0.70
CA GLU A 203 12.89 2.47 -1.66
C GLU A 203 11.79 3.10 -2.54
N VAL A 204 11.86 4.42 -2.73
CA VAL A 204 10.97 5.14 -3.65
C VAL A 204 11.35 4.76 -5.09
N PRO A 205 10.40 4.25 -5.91
CA PRO A 205 10.64 3.88 -7.30
C PRO A 205 11.19 5.01 -8.19
#